data_AF-A0A7M4EDG5-F1
#
_entry.id   AF-A0A7M4EDG5-F1
#
_cell.length_a   1.000
_cell.length_b   1.000
_cell.length_c   1.000
_cell.angle_alpha   90.00
_cell.angle_beta   90.00
_cell.angle_gamma   90.00
#
_symmetry.space_group_name_H-M   'P 1'
#
loop_
_entity.id
_entity.type
_entity.pdbx_description
1 polymer ?
#
loop_
_entity_poly.entity_id
_entity_poly.type
_entity_poly.pdbx_seq_one_letter_code
_entity_poly.pdbx_strand_id
1 'polypeptide(L)'
;MFSQFQQLDRAFTVCQDVKGFAAKELMVKLVGRKVLLRGKKETQSEDGKGFFCYKYEVFKWEWDLPEGVDPDGLTCFISSEGQLHIKAPRQALTPTLERNVPIQITLAGGAEAEALLGSEVGADGIAKA
;
A
#
# COMPACT_ATOMS: atom_id res chain seq x y z
N MET A 1 -0.54 -12.40 17.83
CA MET A 1 0.30 -12.73 16.66
C MET A 1 0.32 -11.53 15.74
N PHE A 2 1.43 -10.82 15.70
CA PHE A 2 1.58 -9.64 14.84
C PHE A 2 1.95 -10.11 13.44
N SER A 3 1.03 -9.92 12.49
CA SER A 3 1.34 -10.11 11.07
C SER A 3 2.46 -9.12 10.71
N GLN A 4 3.63 -9.64 10.37
CA GLN A 4 4.79 -8.82 10.02
C GLN A 4 4.56 -8.22 8.63
N PHE A 5 4.17 -6.94 8.59
CA PHE A 5 4.17 -6.15 7.36
C PHE A 5 5.58 -5.59 7.14
N GLN A 6 6.42 -6.28 6.36
CA GLN A 6 7.65 -5.68 5.87
C GLN A 6 7.32 -4.77 4.69
N GLN A 7 7.24 -3.48 4.98
CA GLN A 7 7.11 -2.43 3.99
C GLN A 7 8.46 -2.24 3.28
N LEU A 8 8.85 -3.21 2.45
CA LEU A 8 10.01 -3.10 1.58
C LEU A 8 9.59 -2.37 0.28
N ASP A 9 9.50 -1.06 0.42
CA ASP A 9 9.64 0.01 -0.58
C ASP A 9 8.80 0.04 -1.87
N ARG A 10 7.98 -0.93 -2.28
CA ARG A 10 7.23 -0.77 -3.54
C ARG A 10 5.96 -1.59 -3.76
N ALA A 11 5.66 -2.59 -2.92
CA ALA A 11 4.48 -3.44 -3.12
C ALA A 11 3.89 -3.91 -1.78
N PHE A 12 2.56 -4.05 -1.74
CA PHE A 12 1.86 -4.67 -0.62
C PHE A 12 2.07 -6.18 -0.67
N THR A 13 2.59 -6.77 0.40
CA THR A 13 2.81 -8.21 0.50
C THR A 13 2.27 -8.72 1.82
N VAL A 14 1.46 -9.77 1.76
CA VAL A 14 0.93 -10.49 2.92
C VAL A 14 1.30 -11.96 2.79
N CYS A 15 1.82 -12.53 3.87
CA CYS A 15 2.14 -13.95 3.98
C CYS A 15 1.31 -14.53 5.11
N GLN A 16 0.50 -15.54 4.79
CA GLN A 16 -0.40 -16.15 5.75
C GLN A 16 -0.30 -17.67 5.69
N ASP A 17 -0.04 -18.29 6.83
CA ASP A 17 0.01 -19.75 6.95
C ASP A 17 -1.42 -20.32 6.79
N VAL A 18 -1.57 -21.22 5.81
CA VAL A 18 -2.81 -21.93 5.48
C VAL A 18 -2.57 -23.45 5.49
N LYS A 19 -1.62 -23.92 6.30
CA LYS A 19 -1.28 -25.35 6.39
C LYS A 19 -2.52 -26.19 6.66
N GLY A 20 -2.66 -27.24 5.87
CA GLY A 20 -3.79 -28.16 5.95
C GLY A 20 -4.99 -27.77 5.09
N PHE A 21 -4.99 -26.63 4.39
CA PHE A 21 -6.03 -26.27 3.42
C PHE A 21 -5.50 -26.33 1.99
N ALA A 22 -6.28 -26.89 1.07
CA ALA A 22 -5.95 -26.91 -0.35
C ALA A 22 -6.31 -25.58 -1.02
N ALA A 23 -5.66 -25.24 -2.13
CA ALA A 23 -5.97 -24.02 -2.90
C ALA A 23 -7.46 -23.89 -3.26
N LYS A 24 -8.12 -25.02 -3.55
CA LYS A 24 -9.56 -25.11 -3.87
C LYS A 24 -10.49 -24.81 -2.68
N GLU A 25 -9.99 -24.97 -1.45
CA GLU A 25 -10.71 -24.74 -0.19
C GLU A 25 -10.55 -23.29 0.28
N LEU A 26 -9.68 -22.54 -0.37
CA LEU A 26 -9.37 -21.15 -0.08
C LEU A 26 -10.04 -20.23 -1.09
N MET A 27 -10.52 -19.09 -0.60
CA MET A 27 -11.15 -18.08 -1.42
C MET A 27 -10.61 -16.70 -1.02
N VAL A 28 -9.87 -16.08 -1.93
CA VAL A 28 -9.46 -14.69 -1.81
C VAL A 28 -10.48 -13.81 -2.55
N LYS A 29 -10.93 -12.74 -1.90
CA LYS A 29 -11.80 -11.73 -2.49
C LYS A 29 -11.26 -10.35 -2.19
N LEU A 30 -11.41 -9.46 -3.15
CA LEU A 30 -11.21 -8.04 -2.94
C LEU A 30 -12.57 -7.35 -2.83
N VAL A 31 -12.80 -6.65 -1.72
CA VAL A 31 -14.03 -5.91 -1.46
C VAL A 31 -13.66 -4.46 -1.22
N GLY A 32 -13.81 -3.63 -2.26
CA GLY A 32 -13.38 -2.24 -2.24
C GLY A 32 -11.87 -2.12 -2.07
N ARG A 33 -11.42 -1.76 -0.85
CA ARG A 33 -10.01 -1.65 -0.44
C ARG A 33 -9.62 -2.66 0.63
N LYS A 34 -10.32 -3.79 0.74
CA LYS A 34 -10.03 -4.86 1.71
C LYS A 34 -9.86 -6.20 1.01
N VAL A 35 -8.78 -6.92 1.33
CA VAL A 35 -8.60 -8.32 0.93
C VAL A 35 -9.18 -9.22 2.00
N LEU A 36 -10.16 -10.01 1.61
CA LEU A 36 -10.73 -11.10 2.40
C LEU A 36 -10.13 -12.42 1.95
N LEU A 37 -9.49 -13.15 2.86
CA LEU A 37 -9.24 -14.58 2.68
C LEU A 37 -10.23 -15.37 3.52
N ARG A 38 -10.90 -16.35 2.90
CA ARG A 38 -11.74 -17.31 3.57
C ARG A 38 -11.26 -18.71 3.25
N GLY A 39 -11.00 -19.52 4.27
CA GLY A 39 -10.79 -20.95 4.12
C GLY A 39 -12.01 -21.72 4.59
N LYS A 40 -12.39 -22.75 3.84
CA LYS A 40 -13.43 -23.71 4.22
C LYS A 40 -12.94 -25.11 3.89
N LYS A 41 -12.81 -25.94 4.90
CA LYS A 41 -12.42 -27.34 4.75
C LYS A 41 -13.47 -28.24 5.35
N GLU A 42 -13.83 -29.26 4.60
CA GLU A 42 -14.70 -30.33 5.04
C GLU A 42 -13.89 -31.62 4.99
N THR A 43 -13.68 -32.25 6.14
CA THR A 43 -12.96 -33.52 6.23
C THR A 43 -13.91 -34.56 6.78
N GLN A 44 -14.09 -35.61 5.98
CA GLN A 44 -14.83 -36.79 6.38
C GLN A 44 -13.80 -37.89 6.64
N SER A 45 -13.90 -38.54 7.78
CA SER A 45 -13.02 -39.64 8.13
C SER A 45 -13.86 -40.75 8.72
N GLU A 46 -13.67 -41.96 8.19
CA GLU A 46 -14.27 -43.17 8.72
C GLU A 46 -13.15 -43.98 9.36
N ASP A 47 -13.24 -44.17 10.68
CA ASP A 47 -12.42 -45.16 11.34
C ASP A 47 -12.98 -46.55 11.02
N GLY A 48 -12.11 -47.51 10.70
CA GLY A 48 -12.48 -48.89 10.35
C GLY A 48 -13.24 -49.68 11.44
N LYS A 49 -13.58 -49.01 12.56
CA LYS A 49 -14.47 -49.48 13.63
C LYS A 49 -15.91 -48.94 13.49
N GLY A 50 -16.24 -48.26 12.40
CA GLY A 50 -17.59 -47.73 12.10
C GLY A 50 -17.88 -46.35 12.71
N PHE A 51 -16.86 -45.62 13.15
CA PHE A 51 -17.03 -44.23 13.61
C PHE A 51 -16.85 -43.29 12.43
N PHE A 52 -17.88 -42.49 12.15
CA PHE A 52 -17.83 -41.42 11.16
C PHE A 52 -17.55 -40.09 11.87
N CYS A 53 -16.43 -39.45 11.52
CA CYS A 53 -16.09 -38.12 11.98
C CYS A 53 -16.22 -37.12 10.83
N TYR A 54 -17.08 -36.13 11.04
CA TYR A 54 -17.24 -35.01 10.13
C TYR A 54 -16.67 -33.75 10.77
N LYS A 55 -15.62 -33.20 10.15
CA LYS A 55 -14.99 -31.96 10.61
C LYS A 55 -15.19 -30.86 9.57
N TYR A 56 -15.77 -29.75 10.01
CA TYR A 56 -15.95 -28.55 9.20
C TYR A 56 -15.17 -27.39 9.80
N GLU A 57 -14.12 -26.95 9.11
CA GLU A 57 -13.23 -25.87 9.55
C GLU A 57 -13.42 -24.65 8.66
N VAL A 58 -13.71 -23.50 9.26
CA VAL A 58 -13.83 -22.23 8.54
C VAL A 58 -13.01 -21.17 9.24
N PHE A 59 -12.23 -20.43 8.46
CA PHE A 59 -11.55 -19.24 8.95
C PHE A 59 -11.75 -18.07 8.00
N LYS A 60 -11.52 -16.87 8.52
CA LYS A 60 -11.57 -15.61 7.77
C LYS A 60 -10.45 -14.70 8.22
N TRP A 61 -9.79 -14.08 7.25
CA TRP A 61 -8.84 -12.99 7.46
C TRP A 61 -9.18 -11.82 6.57
N GLU A 62 -8.92 -10.63 7.09
CA GLU A 62 -9.22 -9.38 6.44
C GLU A 62 -7.99 -8.48 6.57
N TRP A 63 -7.51 -7.98 5.44
CA TRP A 63 -6.43 -7.01 5.39
C TRP A 63 -6.89 -5.77 4.65
N ASP A 64 -6.70 -4.62 5.27
CA ASP A 64 -6.91 -3.33 4.64
C ASP A 64 -5.77 -3.01 3.67
N LEU A 65 -6.12 -2.58 2.47
CA LEU A 65 -5.17 -2.18 1.45
C LEU A 65 -4.83 -0.70 1.67
N PRO A 66 -3.54 -0.36 1.79
CA PRO A 66 -3.14 1.04 1.93
C PRO A 66 -3.43 1.83 0.65
N GLU A 67 -3.57 3.14 0.82
CA GLU A 67 -3.77 4.07 -0.29
C GLU A 67 -2.55 4.08 -1.22
N GLY A 68 -2.82 4.00 -2.52
CA GLY A 68 -1.81 3.87 -3.57
C GLY A 68 -1.50 2.44 -3.99
N VAL A 69 -2.07 1.40 -3.39
CA VAL A 69 -1.99 0.03 -3.94
C VAL A 69 -3.00 -0.15 -5.06
N ASP A 70 -2.59 -0.80 -6.15
CA ASP A 70 -3.50 -1.11 -7.24
C ASP A 70 -4.31 -2.38 -6.92
N PRO A 71 -5.65 -2.29 -6.85
CA PRO A 71 -6.50 -3.44 -6.56
C PRO A 71 -6.55 -4.46 -7.70
N ASP A 72 -6.41 -4.01 -8.95
CA ASP A 72 -6.56 -4.83 -10.14
C ASP A 72 -5.32 -5.72 -10.39
N GLY A 73 -4.13 -5.19 -10.12
CA GLY A 73 -2.87 -5.95 -10.16
C GLY A 73 -2.64 -6.94 -9.03
N LEU A 74 -3.65 -7.24 -8.20
CA LEU A 74 -3.48 -8.14 -7.05
C LEU A 74 -3.28 -9.59 -7.52
N THR A 75 -2.18 -10.18 -7.05
CA THR A 75 -1.78 -11.56 -7.34
C THR A 75 -1.74 -12.37 -6.05
N CYS A 76 -2.17 -13.62 -6.09
CA CYS A 76 -2.09 -14.53 -4.96
C CYS A 76 -1.59 -15.90 -5.39
N PHE A 77 -0.70 -16.49 -4.59
CA PHE A 77 -0.16 -17.82 -4.84
C PHE A 77 0.12 -18.55 -3.53
N ILE A 78 0.06 -19.87 -3.56
CA ILE A 78 0.34 -20.72 -2.39
C ILE A 78 1.70 -21.37 -2.63
N SER A 79 2.61 -21.18 -1.68
CA SER A 79 3.91 -21.86 -1.67
C SER A 79 3.75 -23.32 -1.27
N SER A 80 4.68 -24.18 -1.68
CA SER A 80 4.70 -25.61 -1.33
C SER A 80 4.73 -25.88 0.17
N GLU A 81 5.19 -24.92 0.98
CA GLU A 81 5.17 -24.97 2.44
C GLU A 81 3.78 -24.72 3.07
N GLY A 82 2.74 -24.47 2.26
CA GLY A 82 1.39 -24.18 2.74
C GLY A 82 1.20 -22.73 3.21
N GLN A 83 1.97 -21.80 2.66
CA GLN A 83 1.83 -20.37 2.93
C GLN A 83 1.17 -19.68 1.74
N LEU A 84 0.07 -18.96 1.98
CA LEU A 84 -0.54 -18.09 1.01
C LEU A 84 0.21 -16.75 0.99
N HIS A 85 0.70 -16.38 -0.19
CA HIS A 85 1.30 -15.09 -0.45
C HIS A 85 0.37 -14.26 -1.31
N ILE A 86 0.01 -13.09 -0.83
CA ILE A 86 -0.80 -12.11 -1.55
C ILE A 86 0.10 -10.91 -1.82
N LYS A 87 0.23 -10.53 -3.09
CA LYS A 87 1.05 -9.41 -3.54
C LYS A 87 0.20 -8.47 -4.36
N ALA A 88 0.30 -7.17 -4.10
CA ALA A 88 -0.34 -6.16 -4.92
C ALA A 88 0.67 -5.06 -5.27
N PRO A 89 0.85 -4.74 -6.57
CA PRO A 89 1.74 -3.67 -6.99
C PRO A 89 1.18 -2.35 -6.48
N ARG A 90 2.08 -1.45 -6.07
CA ARG A 90 1.68 -0.07 -5.80
C ARG A 90 1.42 0.62 -7.14
N GLN A 91 0.27 1.27 -7.27
CA GLN A 91 0.00 2.19 -8.37
C GLN A 91 1.13 3.23 -8.35
N ALA A 92 1.90 3.28 -9.44
CA ALA A 92 2.97 4.23 -9.57
C ALA A 92 2.34 5.62 -9.64
N LEU A 93 2.24 6.30 -8.49
CA LEU A 93 2.37 7.75 -8.50
C LEU A 93 3.72 7.98 -9.17
N THR A 94 3.68 8.46 -10.41
CA THR A 94 4.87 8.82 -11.20
C THR A 94 5.92 9.36 -10.25
N PRO A 95 7.17 8.86 -10.25
CA PRO A 95 8.21 9.43 -9.41
C PRO A 95 8.24 10.92 -9.76
N THR A 96 7.77 11.77 -8.85
CA THR A 96 8.00 13.20 -8.94
C THR A 96 9.51 13.30 -8.92
N LEU A 97 10.07 13.52 -10.11
CA LEU A 97 11.46 13.81 -10.37
C LEU A 97 11.99 14.57 -9.16
N GLU A 98 12.92 13.94 -8.45
CA GLU A 98 13.64 14.54 -7.33
C GLU A 98 13.98 15.99 -7.67
N ARG A 99 13.21 16.93 -7.11
CA ARG A 99 13.47 18.35 -7.32
C ARG A 99 14.28 18.83 -6.13
N ASN A 100 15.47 19.33 -6.40
CA ASN A 100 16.27 20.02 -5.39
C ASN A 100 15.42 21.15 -4.79
N VAL A 101 15.17 21.06 -3.47
CA VAL A 101 14.53 22.13 -2.71
C VAL A 101 15.66 22.95 -2.07
N PRO A 102 15.93 24.18 -2.55
CA PRO A 102 16.95 25.02 -1.93
C PRO A 102 16.51 25.41 -0.51
N ILE A 103 17.37 25.13 0.47
CA ILE A 103 17.15 25.50 1.87
C ILE A 103 17.49 26.99 2.00
N GLN A 104 16.47 27.82 2.22
CA GLN A 104 16.68 29.23 2.55
C GLN A 104 16.88 29.39 4.05
N ILE A 105 18.06 29.85 4.44
CA ILE A 105 18.33 30.29 5.81
C ILE A 105 17.93 31.77 5.88
N THR A 106 16.72 32.04 6.35
CA THR A 106 16.32 33.41 6.72
C THR A 106 16.87 33.70 8.11
N LEU A 107 17.95 34.47 8.18
CA LEU A 107 18.41 35.07 9.43
C LEU A 107 17.38 36.13 9.86
N ALA A 108 16.46 35.74 10.73
CA ALA A 108 15.61 36.66 11.44
C ALA A 108 16.43 37.32 12.56
N GLY A 109 16.94 38.52 12.29
CA GLY A 109 17.66 39.34 13.27
C GLY A 109 17.96 40.70 12.66
N GLY A 110 17.09 41.66 12.92
CA GLY A 110 17.07 42.97 12.26
C GLY A 110 18.29 43.85 12.54
N ALA A 111 18.54 44.76 11.60
CA ALA A 111 19.09 46.07 11.88
C ALA A 111 18.60 47.05 10.80
N GLU A 112 18.49 48.29 11.22
CA GLU A 112 17.65 49.35 10.71
C GLU A 112 18.00 49.87 9.31
N ALA A 113 17.02 50.58 8.76
CA ALA A 113 17.11 51.41 7.59
C ALA A 113 18.37 52.29 7.58
N GLU A 114 18.96 52.51 6.40
CA GLU A 114 19.03 53.85 5.82
C GLU A 114 19.20 53.72 4.30
N ALA A 115 18.31 54.42 3.60
CA ALA A 115 18.28 54.54 2.16
C ALA A 115 18.97 55.85 1.77
N LEU A 116 20.03 55.80 0.96
CA LEU A 116 20.51 56.85 0.04
C LEU A 116 21.35 56.12 -1.03
N LEU A 117 21.22 56.28 -2.35
CA LEU A 117 21.10 57.46 -3.23
C LEU A 117 20.39 56.99 -4.53
N GLY A 118 19.44 57.74 -5.10
CA GLY A 118 19.65 58.63 -6.27
C GLY A 118 20.20 57.87 -7.50
N SER A 119 19.50 57.72 -8.63
CA SER A 119 19.12 58.83 -9.52
C SER A 119 18.20 58.36 -10.68
N GLU A 120 17.14 59.15 -10.91
CA GLU A 120 16.57 59.62 -12.20
C GLU A 120 16.89 58.91 -13.53
N VAL A 121 15.84 58.52 -14.28
CA VAL A 121 15.67 58.96 -15.68
C VAL A 121 14.18 58.98 -16.04
N GLY A 122 13.70 60.18 -16.41
CA GLY A 122 12.38 60.38 -16.97
C GLY A 122 12.35 60.06 -18.47
N ALA A 123 11.17 59.66 -18.95
CA ALA A 123 10.74 59.94 -20.30
C ALA A 123 9.22 59.82 -20.37
N ASP A 124 8.60 60.98 -20.30
CA ASP A 124 7.22 61.30 -20.60
C ASP A 124 6.67 60.53 -21.80
N GLY A 125 5.48 59.97 -21.62
CA GLY A 125 4.61 59.64 -22.73
C GLY A 125 4.10 60.91 -23.40
N ILE A 126 3.96 60.87 -24.72
CA ILE A 126 2.88 61.62 -25.35
C ILE A 126 2.24 60.81 -26.47
N ALA A 127 0.92 60.79 -26.41
CA ALA A 127 0.04 60.18 -27.37
C ALA A 127 -0.17 61.09 -28.59
N LYS A 128 -0.68 60.45 -29.66
CA LYS A 128 -1.86 60.86 -30.45
C LYS A 128 -1.61 61.32 -31.89
N ALA A 129 -2.55 60.84 -32.72
CA ALA A 129 -3.04 61.28 -34.03
C ALA A 129 -2.31 60.73 -35.26
#